data_AF-A0A8T5UVN0-F1
#
_entry.id   AF-A0A8T5UVN0-F1
#
_cell.length_a   1.000
_cell.length_b   1.000
_cell.length_c   1.000
_cell.angle_alpha   90.00
_cell.angle_beta   90.00
_cell.angle_gamma   90.00
#
_symmetry.space_group_name_H-M   'P 1'
#
loop_
_entity.id
_entity.type
_entity.pdbx_description
1 polymer ?
#
loop_
_entity_poly.entity_id
_entity_poly.type
_entity_poly.pdbx_seq_one_letter_code
_entity_poly.pdbx_strand_id
1 'polypeptide(L)'
;MTVISKYFNFLKHILVYLALGIVFIFYIYNQLIGLFLASLVFVVYLLVYIISLSSKRRVLKVIRDYPIISDKEISHKLERPLDDVRSILFSLSKNQKNKKWLIVFLNQRYLFLNESAVDSFKKLYHMGYNEKKILENLQRNTRIKSRAEVKAIELALANQNRLND
;
A
#
# COMPACT_ATOMS: atom_id res chain seq x y z
N MET A 1 -11.08 -1.52 9.39
CA MET A 1 -9.91 -2.26 9.91
C MET A 1 -10.48 -3.50 10.59
N THR A 2 -10.70 -4.58 9.85
CA THR A 2 -11.40 -5.77 10.35
C THR A 2 -10.43 -6.64 11.15
N VAL A 3 -10.88 -7.07 12.33
CA VAL A 3 -10.18 -7.92 13.30
C VAL A 3 -9.52 -9.14 12.63
N ILE A 4 -10.16 -9.65 11.58
CA ILE A 4 -9.75 -10.79 10.74
C ILE A 4 -8.33 -10.61 10.16
N SER A 5 -7.96 -9.42 9.70
CA SER A 5 -6.64 -9.16 9.09
C SER A 5 -5.49 -9.19 10.11
N LYS A 6 -5.76 -8.81 11.37
CA LYS A 6 -4.80 -8.92 12.48
C LYS A 6 -4.58 -10.39 12.84
N TYR A 7 -5.66 -11.18 12.91
CA TYR A 7 -5.59 -12.61 13.15
C TYR A 7 -4.84 -13.36 12.05
N PHE A 8 -5.01 -12.99 10.78
CA PHE A 8 -4.33 -13.68 9.67
C PHE A 8 -2.81 -13.50 9.69
N ASN A 9 -2.34 -12.28 10.01
CA ASN A 9 -0.90 -12.03 10.17
C ASN A 9 -0.35 -12.67 11.45
N PHE A 10 -1.11 -12.67 12.55
CA PHE A 10 -0.72 -13.36 13.78
C PHE A 10 -0.64 -14.88 13.59
N LEU A 11 -1.60 -15.47 12.86
CA LEU A 11 -1.64 -16.88 12.49
C LEU A 11 -0.45 -17.26 11.59
N LYS A 12 -0.09 -16.40 10.62
CA LYS A 12 1.12 -16.58 9.81
C LYS A 12 2.39 -16.63 10.66
N HIS A 13 2.53 -15.72 11.63
CA HIS A 13 3.69 -15.73 12.53
C HIS A 13 3.71 -16.99 13.40
N ILE A 14 2.59 -17.40 13.98
CA ILE A 14 2.47 -18.64 14.75
C ILE A 14 2.84 -19.86 13.92
N LEU A 15 2.37 -19.95 12.67
CA LEU A 15 2.72 -21.06 11.76
C LEU A 15 4.22 -21.11 11.46
N VAL A 16 4.89 -19.96 11.30
CA VAL A 16 6.34 -19.90 11.11
C VAL A 16 7.09 -20.37 12.36
N TYR A 17 6.66 -19.96 13.56
CA TYR A 17 7.25 -20.43 14.82
C TYR A 17 7.03 -21.92 15.06
N LEU A 18 5.84 -22.44 14.75
CA LEU A 18 5.54 -23.87 14.78
C LEU A 18 6.43 -24.66 13.82
N ALA A 19 6.58 -24.17 12.58
CA ALA A 19 7.46 -24.80 11.59
C ALA A 19 8.92 -24.83 12.07
N LEU A 20 9.43 -23.73 12.63
CA LEU A 20 10.78 -23.68 13.21
C LEU A 20 10.94 -24.64 14.40
N GLY A 21 9.92 -24.75 15.27
CA GLY A 21 9.92 -25.70 16.39
C GLY A 21 9.95 -27.16 15.92
N ILE A 22 9.17 -27.49 14.89
CA ILE A 22 9.16 -28.84 14.28
C ILE A 22 10.55 -29.14 13.69
N VAL A 23 11.13 -28.22 12.91
CA VAL A 23 12.48 -28.38 12.35
C VAL A 23 13.52 -28.61 13.45
N PHE A 24 13.43 -27.89 14.57
CA PHE A 24 14.33 -28.04 15.71
C PHE A 24 14.21 -29.41 16.40
N ILE A 25 12.99 -29.90 16.61
CA ILE A 25 12.74 -31.24 17.16
C ILE A 25 13.32 -32.32 16.23
N PHE A 26 13.06 -32.22 14.91
CA PHE A 26 13.61 -33.17 13.95
C PHE A 26 15.13 -33.12 13.84
N TYR A 27 15.75 -31.95 14.03
CA TYR A 27 17.21 -31.82 14.07
C TYR A 27 17.86 -32.57 15.24
N ILE A 28 17.19 -32.61 16.40
CA ILE A 28 17.66 -33.39 17.57
C ILE A 28 17.59 -34.90 17.29
N TYR A 29 16.54 -35.37 16.60
CA TYR A 29 16.38 -36.79 16.28
C TYR A 29 17.28 -37.26 15.12
N ASN A 30 17.42 -36.43 14.07
CA ASN A 30 18.25 -36.75 12.91
C ASN A 30 18.73 -35.46 12.24
N GLN A 31 20.03 -35.17 12.41
CA GLN A 31 20.65 -33.94 11.91
C GLN A 31 20.51 -33.77 10.39
N LEU A 32 20.60 -34.85 9.60
CA LEU A 32 20.46 -34.78 8.14
C LEU A 32 19.04 -34.40 7.71
N ILE A 33 18.03 -34.98 8.35
CA ILE A 33 16.62 -34.69 8.07
C ILE A 33 16.30 -33.25 8.50
N GLY A 34 16.75 -32.84 9.69
CA GLY A 34 16.56 -31.48 10.18
C GLY A 34 17.18 -30.43 9.26
N LEU A 35 18.38 -30.69 8.74
CA LEU A 35 19.07 -29.77 7.82
C LEU A 35 18.35 -29.64 6.47
N PHE A 36 17.85 -30.74 5.92
CA PHE A 36 17.02 -30.72 4.71
C PHE A 36 15.71 -29.94 4.91
N LEU A 37 15.02 -30.18 6.03
CA LEU A 37 13.78 -29.48 6.37
C LEU A 37 14.01 -27.98 6.62
N ALA A 38 15.08 -27.62 7.31
CA ALA A 38 15.46 -26.23 7.53
C ALA A 38 15.72 -25.50 6.20
N SER A 39 16.47 -26.15 5.30
CA SER A 39 16.73 -25.63 3.96
C SER A 39 15.44 -25.44 3.17
N LEU A 40 14.53 -26.42 3.22
CA LEU A 40 13.23 -26.34 2.53
C LEU A 40 12.37 -25.19 3.07
N VAL A 41 12.24 -25.04 4.39
CA VAL A 41 11.48 -23.94 5.01
C VAL A 41 12.10 -22.59 4.65
N PHE A 42 13.43 -22.49 4.63
CA PHE A 42 14.14 -21.28 4.23
C PHE A 42 13.84 -20.91 2.77
N VAL A 43 13.89 -21.86 1.84
CA VAL A 43 13.56 -21.63 0.42
C VAL A 43 12.12 -21.18 0.26
N VAL A 44 11.16 -21.81 0.95
CA VAL A 44 9.75 -21.39 0.91
C VAL A 44 9.57 -19.97 1.44
N TYR A 45 10.23 -19.63 2.55
CA TYR A 45 10.21 -18.27 3.11
C TYR A 45 10.76 -17.24 2.12
N LEU A 46 11.88 -17.56 1.47
CA LEU A 46 12.52 -16.71 0.47
C LEU A 46 11.60 -16.47 -0.73
N LEU A 47 10.94 -17.52 -1.24
CA LEU A 47 9.95 -17.41 -2.32
C LEU A 47 8.78 -16.50 -1.94
N VAL A 48 8.19 -16.69 -0.75
CA VAL A 48 7.11 -15.84 -0.25
C VAL A 48 7.56 -14.38 -0.13
N TYR A 49 8.77 -14.14 0.36
CA TYR A 49 9.35 -12.81 0.46
C TYR A 49 9.51 -12.13 -0.92
N ILE A 50 10.10 -12.84 -1.89
CA ILE A 50 10.27 -12.35 -3.27
C ILE A 50 8.93 -12.03 -3.92
N ILE A 51 7.92 -12.89 -3.77
CA ILE A 51 6.57 -12.68 -4.30
C ILE A 51 5.96 -11.42 -3.68
N SER A 52 6.12 -11.22 -2.37
CA SER A 52 5.61 -10.02 -1.68
C SER A 52 6.26 -8.72 -2.19
N LEU A 53 7.55 -8.76 -2.49
CA LEU A 53 8.30 -7.62 -3.00
C LEU A 53 7.86 -7.27 -4.44
N SER A 54 7.70 -8.29 -5.27
CA SER A 54 7.21 -8.18 -6.66
C SER A 54 5.80 -7.60 -6.70
N SER A 55 4.93 -8.02 -5.77
CA SER A 55 3.55 -7.54 -5.63
C SER A 55 3.47 -6.02 -5.48
N LYS A 56 4.28 -5.42 -4.60
CA LYS A 56 4.33 -3.96 -4.40
C LYS A 56 4.70 -3.23 -5.70
N ARG A 57 5.69 -3.74 -6.44
CA ARG A 57 6.15 -3.16 -7.71
C ARG A 57 5.08 -3.24 -8.79
N ARG A 58 4.36 -4.36 -8.90
CA ARG A 58 3.25 -4.51 -9.87
C ARG A 58 2.12 -3.53 -9.60
N VAL A 59 1.70 -3.40 -8.34
CA VAL A 59 0.68 -2.42 -7.93
C VAL A 59 1.13 -1.00 -8.30
N LEU A 60 2.36 -0.62 -7.93
CA LEU A 60 2.95 0.69 -8.26
C LEU A 60 3.04 0.97 -9.77
N LYS A 61 3.29 -0.05 -10.58
CA LYS A 61 3.33 0.09 -12.04
C LYS A 61 1.95 0.41 -12.60
N VAL A 62 0.92 -0.35 -12.21
CA VAL A 62 -0.45 -0.18 -12.72
C VAL A 62 -1.08 1.14 -12.25
N ILE A 63 -0.81 1.57 -11.01
CA ILE A 63 -1.40 2.81 -10.48
C ILE A 63 -0.74 4.08 -11.01
N ARG A 64 0.50 4.00 -11.51
CA ARG A 64 1.22 5.16 -12.04
C ARG A 64 0.58 5.76 -13.28
N ASP A 65 -0.05 4.92 -14.10
CA ASP A 65 -0.66 5.30 -15.36
C ASP A 65 -1.95 6.12 -15.18
N TYR A 66 -2.51 6.13 -13.97
CA TYR A 66 -3.74 6.86 -13.65
C TYR A 66 -3.42 8.10 -12.81
N PRO A 67 -3.92 9.29 -13.19
CA PRO A 67 -3.79 10.49 -12.37
C PRO A 67 -4.27 10.28 -10.94
N ILE A 68 -5.47 9.71 -10.81
CA ILE A 68 -6.09 9.36 -9.54
C ILE A 68 -6.85 8.05 -9.69
N ILE A 69 -6.65 7.13 -8.76
CA ILE A 69 -7.30 5.80 -8.75
C ILE A 69 -7.67 5.36 -7.33
N SER A 70 -8.83 4.72 -7.18
CA SER A 70 -9.30 4.21 -5.88
C SER A 70 -8.90 2.75 -5.63
N ASP A 71 -8.83 2.34 -4.36
CA ASP A 71 -8.57 0.94 -3.96
C ASP A 71 -9.45 -0.10 -4.66
N LYS A 72 -10.74 0.19 -4.85
CA LYS A 72 -11.68 -0.67 -5.60
C LYS A 72 -11.30 -0.81 -7.07
N GLU A 73 -10.91 0.28 -7.71
CA GLU A 73 -10.51 0.28 -9.12
C GLU A 73 -9.18 -0.47 -9.31
N ILE A 74 -8.25 -0.31 -8.36
CA ILE A 74 -6.99 -1.06 -8.34
C ILE A 74 -7.28 -2.57 -8.19
N SER A 75 -8.15 -2.93 -7.26
CA SER A 75 -8.58 -4.32 -7.02
C SER A 75 -9.17 -4.96 -8.27
N HIS A 76 -10.06 -4.26 -8.97
CA HIS A 76 -10.65 -4.74 -10.21
C HIS A 76 -9.63 -4.87 -11.35
N LYS A 77 -8.71 -3.90 -11.51
CA LYS A 77 -7.70 -3.93 -12.59
C LYS A 77 -6.62 -5.00 -12.39
N LEU A 78 -6.31 -5.31 -11.13
CA LEU A 78 -5.31 -6.31 -10.80
C LEU A 78 -5.90 -7.71 -10.60
N GLU A 79 -7.24 -7.84 -10.66
CA GLU A 79 -7.97 -9.06 -10.32
C GLU A 79 -7.56 -9.61 -8.95
N ARG A 80 -7.43 -8.69 -7.97
CA ARG A 80 -6.97 -9.02 -6.61
C ARG A 80 -8.00 -8.67 -5.56
N PRO A 81 -8.03 -9.42 -4.43
CA PRO A 81 -8.89 -9.08 -3.30
C PRO A 81 -8.66 -7.64 -2.84
N LEU A 82 -9.77 -6.95 -2.53
CA LEU A 82 -9.72 -5.55 -2.07
C LEU A 82 -8.88 -5.40 -0.80
N ASP A 83 -8.95 -6.36 0.11
CA ASP A 83 -8.20 -6.33 1.37
C ASP A 83 -6.69 -6.43 1.13
N ASP A 84 -6.24 -7.24 0.17
CA ASP A 84 -4.83 -7.33 -0.21
C ASP A 84 -4.35 -5.98 -0.76
N VAL A 85 -5.12 -5.39 -1.68
CA VAL A 85 -4.80 -4.06 -2.23
C VAL A 85 -4.74 -3.00 -1.14
N ARG A 86 -5.70 -2.98 -0.22
CA ARG A 86 -5.71 -2.05 0.92
C ARG A 86 -4.53 -2.25 1.84
N SER A 87 -4.11 -3.49 2.09
CA SER A 87 -2.92 -3.78 2.91
C SER A 87 -1.64 -3.24 2.25
N ILE A 88 -1.54 -3.36 0.92
CA ILE A 88 -0.42 -2.84 0.14
C ILE A 88 -0.43 -1.31 0.16
N LEU A 89 -1.58 -0.67 -0.10
CA LEU A 89 -1.71 0.79 -0.08
C LEU A 89 -1.44 1.37 1.32
N PHE A 90 -1.88 0.70 2.38
CA PHE A 90 -1.55 1.06 3.76
C PHE A 90 -0.04 0.97 4.03
N SER A 91 0.63 -0.09 3.58
CA SER A 91 2.07 -0.21 3.73
C SER A 91 2.81 0.89 2.95
N LEU A 92 2.32 1.25 1.77
CA LEU A 92 2.89 2.31 0.94
C LEU A 92 2.60 3.70 1.53
N SER A 93 1.48 3.88 2.22
CA SER A 93 1.06 5.19 2.71
C SER A 93 1.86 5.71 3.90
N LYS A 94 2.53 4.84 4.65
CA LYS A 94 3.33 5.20 5.83
C LYS A 94 4.59 6.01 5.50
N ASN A 95 5.26 5.70 4.38
CA ASN A 95 6.59 6.25 4.05
C ASN A 95 6.58 6.95 2.69
N GLN A 96 5.89 8.10 2.63
CA GLN A 96 5.65 8.82 1.38
C GLN A 96 6.38 10.17 1.25
N LYS A 97 7.14 10.61 2.27
CA LYS A 97 7.78 11.93 2.32
C LYS A 97 8.60 12.28 1.07
N ASN A 98 9.41 11.34 0.59
CA ASN A 98 10.29 11.53 -0.58
C ASN A 98 9.72 10.90 -1.86
N LYS A 99 8.41 10.59 -1.89
CA LYS A 99 7.77 9.95 -3.04
C LYS A 99 7.05 11.01 -3.84
N LYS A 100 7.13 10.93 -5.16
CA LYS A 100 6.45 11.88 -6.06
C LYS A 100 4.94 11.69 -6.11
N TRP A 101 4.46 10.50 -5.79
CA TRP A 101 3.05 10.15 -5.66
C TRP A 101 2.55 10.33 -4.22
N LEU A 102 1.23 10.28 -4.03
CA LEU A 102 0.57 10.41 -2.72
C LEU A 102 -0.59 9.41 -2.59
N ILE A 103 -0.71 8.80 -1.43
CA ILE A 103 -1.79 7.92 -1.02
C ILE A 103 -2.49 8.58 0.15
N VAL A 104 -3.79 8.79 0.01
CA VAL A 104 -4.66 9.40 1.01
C VAL A 104 -5.70 8.37 1.44
N PHE A 105 -5.95 8.30 2.74
CA PHE A 105 -7.02 7.46 3.29
C PHE A 105 -8.18 8.36 3.71
N LEU A 106 -9.36 8.16 3.09
CA LEU A 106 -10.57 8.90 3.40
C LEU A 106 -11.81 8.03 3.20
N ASN A 107 -12.82 8.15 4.05
CA ASN A 107 -14.10 7.43 3.92
C ASN A 107 -13.94 5.92 3.69
N GLN A 108 -13.06 5.30 4.48
CA GLN A 108 -12.75 3.85 4.40
C GLN A 108 -12.21 3.35 3.05
N ARG A 109 -11.72 4.27 2.19
CA ARG A 109 -11.05 3.93 0.93
C ARG A 109 -9.69 4.60 0.85
N TYR A 110 -8.80 3.97 0.11
CA TYR A 110 -7.55 4.60 -0.30
C TYR A 110 -7.72 5.24 -1.67
N LEU A 111 -7.20 6.46 -1.78
CA LEU A 111 -7.05 7.20 -3.02
C LEU A 111 -5.57 7.31 -3.32
N PHE A 112 -5.15 6.86 -4.49
CA PHE A 112 -3.80 7.06 -5.00
C PHE A 112 -3.80 8.24 -5.97
N LEU A 113 -2.82 9.12 -5.82
CA LEU A 113 -2.53 10.25 -6.70
C LEU A 113 -1.12 10.05 -7.27
N ASN A 114 -1.00 10.10 -8.59
CA ASN A 114 0.30 10.06 -9.24
C ASN A 114 1.02 11.43 -9.15
N GLU A 115 2.23 11.50 -9.69
CA GLU A 115 3.07 12.72 -9.70
C GLU A 115 2.34 13.91 -10.34
N SER A 116 1.75 13.72 -11.53
CA SER A 116 1.03 14.77 -12.24
C SER A 116 -0.17 15.33 -11.46
N ALA A 117 -0.92 14.47 -10.77
CA ALA A 117 -2.05 14.91 -9.94
C ALA A 117 -1.60 15.65 -8.68
N VAL A 118 -0.50 15.22 -8.04
CA VAL A 118 0.09 15.92 -6.90
C VAL A 118 0.62 17.30 -7.31
N ASP A 119 1.33 17.39 -8.42
CA ASP A 119 1.89 18.66 -8.91
C ASP A 119 0.79 19.64 -9.31
N SER A 120 -0.27 19.14 -9.97
CA SER A 120 -1.45 19.93 -10.29
C SER A 120 -2.13 20.46 -9.03
N PHE A 121 -2.24 19.64 -7.99
CA PHE A 121 -2.79 20.06 -6.70
C PHE A 121 -1.94 21.16 -6.06
N LYS A 122 -0.62 20.97 -5.96
CA LYS A 122 0.31 21.96 -5.39
C LYS A 122 0.20 23.29 -6.12
N LYS A 123 0.16 23.28 -7.46
CA LYS A 123 0.03 24.49 -8.27
C LYS A 123 -1.25 25.26 -7.94
N LEU A 124 -2.38 24.57 -7.84
CA LEU A 124 -3.67 25.19 -7.50
C LEU A 124 -3.68 25.73 -6.06
N TYR A 125 -3.01 25.03 -5.14
CA TYR A 125 -2.86 25.47 -3.75
C TYR A 125 -2.03 26.77 -3.65
N HIS A 126 -0.87 26.83 -4.32
CA HIS A 126 -0.02 28.03 -4.33
C HIS A 126 -0.66 29.24 -5.03
N MET A 127 -1.64 29.02 -5.92
CA MET A 127 -2.44 30.09 -6.51
C MET A 127 -3.46 30.70 -5.51
N GLY A 128 -3.52 30.22 -4.27
CA GLY A 128 -4.46 30.71 -3.25
C GLY A 128 -5.90 30.29 -3.51
N TYR A 129 -6.12 29.22 -4.29
CA TYR A 129 -7.47 28.72 -4.56
C TYR A 129 -8.06 28.05 -3.32
N ASN A 130 -9.35 28.30 -3.08
CA ASN A 130 -10.09 27.61 -2.04
C ASN A 130 -10.42 26.15 -2.46
N GLU A 131 -10.79 25.32 -1.49
CA GLU A 131 -11.15 23.90 -1.71
C GLU A 131 -12.18 23.71 -2.84
N LYS A 132 -13.13 24.65 -2.98
CA LYS A 132 -14.15 24.63 -4.04
C LYS A 132 -13.52 24.80 -5.43
N LYS A 133 -12.69 25.82 -5.62
CA LYS A 133 -12.00 26.08 -6.89
C LYS A 133 -10.99 24.98 -7.22
N ILE A 134 -10.29 24.45 -6.22
CA ILE A 134 -9.39 23.31 -6.40
C ILE A 134 -10.20 22.09 -6.87
N LEU A 135 -11.33 21.78 -6.23
CA LEU A 135 -12.21 20.70 -6.65
C LEU A 135 -12.69 20.87 -8.10
N GLU A 136 -13.18 22.05 -8.47
CA GLU A 136 -13.68 22.31 -9.82
C GLU A 136 -12.61 22.15 -10.90
N ASN A 137 -11.36 22.56 -10.61
CA ASN A 137 -10.24 22.40 -11.54
C ASN A 137 -9.77 20.94 -11.62
N LEU A 138 -9.66 20.26 -10.48
CA LEU A 138 -9.22 18.87 -10.44
C LEU A 138 -10.27 17.91 -11.00
N GLN A 139 -11.56 18.20 -10.85
CA GLN A 139 -12.65 17.38 -11.39
C GLN A 139 -12.58 17.22 -12.91
N ARG A 140 -12.04 18.21 -13.63
CA ARG A 140 -11.92 18.15 -15.09
C ARG A 140 -10.94 17.08 -15.55
N ASN A 141 -9.89 16.85 -14.78
CA ASN A 141 -8.77 15.98 -15.16
C ASN A 141 -8.61 14.75 -14.25
N THR A 142 -9.42 14.64 -13.19
CA THR A 142 -9.27 13.61 -12.17
C THR A 142 -10.63 13.15 -11.61
N ARG A 143 -10.63 11.99 -10.95
CA ARG A 143 -11.83 11.38 -10.35
C ARG A 143 -12.15 11.86 -8.94
N ILE A 144 -11.65 13.02 -8.51
CA ILE A 144 -11.98 13.60 -7.19
C ILE A 144 -13.44 14.06 -7.21
N LYS A 145 -14.22 13.63 -6.22
CA LYS A 145 -15.66 13.84 -6.15
C LYS A 145 -16.08 14.87 -5.10
N SER A 146 -15.23 15.17 -4.11
CA SER A 146 -15.67 15.96 -2.96
C SER A 146 -14.62 16.92 -2.40
N ARG A 147 -15.08 17.98 -1.74
CA ARG A 147 -14.21 18.91 -0.99
C ARG A 147 -13.48 18.21 0.15
N ALA A 148 -14.12 17.20 0.76
CA ALA A 148 -13.49 16.39 1.79
C ALA A 148 -12.25 15.65 1.27
N GLU A 149 -12.25 15.21 0.00
CA GLU A 149 -11.06 14.61 -0.63
C GLU A 149 -9.96 15.64 -0.87
N VAL A 150 -10.32 16.84 -1.34
CA VAL A 150 -9.37 17.95 -1.50
C VAL A 150 -8.70 18.28 -0.17
N LYS A 151 -9.49 18.42 0.89
CA LYS A 151 -8.99 18.68 2.25
C LYS A 151 -8.11 17.54 2.77
N ALA A 152 -8.48 16.29 2.49
CA ALA A 152 -7.67 15.14 2.89
C ALA A 152 -6.31 15.10 2.17
N ILE A 153 -6.27 15.50 0.89
CA ILE A 153 -5.03 15.65 0.12
C ILE A 153 -4.16 16.75 0.71
N GLU A 154 -4.75 17.91 1.00
CA GLU A 154 -4.06 19.04 1.64
C GLU A 154 -3.43 18.62 2.97
N LEU A 155 -4.22 18.01 3.87
CA LEU A 155 -3.75 17.52 5.16
C LEU A 155 -2.65 16.46 5.01
N ALA A 156 -2.77 15.55 4.04
CA ALA A 156 -1.76 14.52 3.79
C ALA A 156 -0.44 15.11 3.30
N LEU A 157 -0.48 16.14 2.44
CA LEU A 157 0.71 16.85 1.98
C LEU A 157 1.32 17.72 3.09
N ALA A 158 0.48 18.40 3.88
CA ALA A 158 0.90 19.21 5.02
C ALA A 158 1.63 18.36 6.07
N ASN A 159 1.04 17.23 6.46
CA ASN A 159 1.62 16.31 7.45
C ASN A 159 2.97 15.71 7.00
N GLN A 160 3.25 15.72 5.71
CA GLN A 160 4.51 15.23 5.14
C GLN A 160 5.50 16.37 4.83
N ASN A 161 5.16 17.62 5.16
CA ASN A 161 5.89 18.84 4.79
C ASN A 161 6.12 19.00 3.28
N ARG A 162 5.24 18.43 2.44
CA ARG A 162 5.39 18.42 0.98
C ARG A 162 4.68 19.57 0.29
N LEU A 163 3.98 20.46 1.02
CA LEU A 163 3.24 21.58 0.43
C LEU A 163 4.14 22.72 -0.05
N ASN A 164 5.29 22.93 0.59
CA ASN A 164 6.19 24.06 0.31
C ASN A 164 7.50 23.64 -0.41
N ASP A 165 7.66 22.34 -0.66
CA ASP A 165 8.74 21.75 -1.46
C ASP A 165 8.38 21.76 -2.96
#